data_AF-A0A067FZE2-F1
#
_entry.id   AF-A0A067FZE2-F1
#
_cell.length_a   1.000
_cell.length_b   1.000
_cell.length_c   1.000
_cell.angle_alpha   90.00
_cell.angle_beta   90.00
_cell.angle_gamma   90.00
#
_symmetry.space_group_name_H-M   'P 1'
#
loop_
_entity.id
_entity.type
_entity.pdbx_description
1 polymer ?
#
loop_
_entity_poly.entity_id
_entity_poly.type
_entity_poly.pdbx_seq_one_letter_code
_entity_poly.pdbx_strand_id
1 'polypeptide(L)'
;MAELGCGSSGWQAPEQLLHGRQTRAVDLFSLGCVLFFCITGGQHPFGDRLERDINITKNQVDLFLLECIPEAEDLISRLLNPDPQLRPCALEVLHHPLFWSSEMRLSFLRDTSDRVELEDRETDSNLLKALESSASVSLGAKWDEKIEPIFITNIGRYRRYKFDSVRDLLRVVRNKLNHYRELPEEIQELVGPVPEGFDGYFATRFPRLLIEVYKV
;
A
#
# COMPACT_ATOMS: atom_id res chain seq x y z
N MET A 1 7.56 45.03 10.67
CA MET A 1 8.66 44.08 10.41
C MET A 1 8.03 42.72 10.27
N ALA A 2 7.98 42.17 9.06
CA ALA A 2 7.45 40.82 8.84
C ALA A 2 8.45 39.83 9.43
N GLU A 3 7.99 38.98 10.35
CA GLU A 3 8.76 37.85 10.85
C GLU A 3 9.18 37.00 9.65
N LEU A 4 10.49 36.83 9.44
CA LEU A 4 10.98 35.83 8.50
C LEU A 4 10.45 34.48 8.98
N GLY A 5 9.56 33.88 8.20
CA GLY A 5 9.01 32.56 8.49
C GLY A 5 10.15 31.57 8.73
N CYS A 6 10.15 30.98 9.92
CA CYS A 6 11.12 29.96 10.30
C CYS A 6 10.81 28.68 9.49
N GLY A 7 11.58 28.44 8.42
CA GLY A 7 11.47 27.22 7.60
C GLY A 7 12.37 27.29 6.36
N SER A 8 12.85 26.14 5.90
CA SER A 8 13.56 26.07 4.62
C SER A 8 12.54 26.08 3.48
N SER A 9 12.55 27.13 2.66
CA SER A 9 11.72 27.25 1.45
C SER A 9 11.78 25.96 0.61
N GLY A 10 10.61 25.57 0.09
CA GLY A 10 10.38 24.34 -0.64
C GLY A 10 10.04 23.12 0.21
N TRP A 11 10.15 23.19 1.55
CA TRP A 11 9.84 22.09 2.48
C TRP A 11 8.73 22.43 3.48
N GLN A 12 8.23 23.66 3.42
CA GLN A 12 7.20 24.17 4.33
C GLN A 12 5.82 23.73 3.84
N ALA A 13 4.92 23.46 4.79
CA ALA A 13 3.53 23.14 4.48
C ALA A 13 2.78 24.36 3.90
N PRO A 14 1.71 24.15 3.10
CA PRO A 14 0.94 25.24 2.49
C PRO A 14 0.48 26.29 3.50
N GLU A 15 0.01 25.87 4.68
CA GLU A 15 -0.45 26.79 5.73
C GLU A 15 0.69 27.61 6.35
N GLN A 16 1.95 27.17 6.27
CA GLN A 16 3.09 27.99 6.69
C GLN A 16 3.37 29.08 5.66
N LEU A 17 3.32 28.75 4.37
CA LEU A 17 3.53 29.69 3.26
C LEU A 17 2.41 30.73 3.14
N LEU A 18 1.18 30.33 3.48
CA LEU A 18 -0.01 31.19 3.45
C LEU A 18 -0.28 31.93 4.78
N HIS A 19 0.64 31.84 5.74
CA HIS A 19 0.50 32.44 7.09
C HIS A 19 -0.78 32.02 7.84
N GLY A 20 -1.21 30.77 7.63
CA GLY A 20 -2.33 30.14 8.30
C GLY A 20 -1.98 29.58 9.68
N ARG A 21 -2.96 28.92 10.31
CA ARG A 21 -2.78 28.28 11.62
C ARG A 21 -1.86 27.06 11.51
N GLN A 22 -0.75 27.09 12.24
CA GLN A 22 0.21 26.00 12.27
C GLN A 22 -0.11 25.02 13.40
N THR A 23 0.05 23.72 13.13
CA THR A 23 -0.09 22.63 14.08
C THR A 23 1.04 21.62 13.84
N ARG A 24 1.07 20.50 14.57
CA ARG A 24 2.01 19.41 14.30
C ARG A 24 1.91 18.86 12.86
N ALA A 25 0.78 19.05 12.19
CA ALA A 25 0.56 18.62 10.81
C ALA A 25 1.54 19.23 9.79
N VAL A 26 2.21 20.35 10.12
CA VAL A 26 3.25 20.92 9.25
C VAL A 26 4.45 19.98 9.12
N ASP A 27 4.85 19.33 10.22
CA ASP A 27 5.97 18.38 10.24
C ASP A 27 5.64 17.13 9.42
N LEU A 28 4.37 16.73 9.40
CA LEU A 28 3.89 15.58 8.63
C LEU A 28 3.92 15.86 7.12
N PHE A 29 3.60 17.08 6.72
CA PHE A 29 3.79 17.50 5.32
C PHE A 29 5.26 17.46 4.92
N SER A 30 6.14 18.07 5.73
CA SER A 30 7.58 18.05 5.48
C SER A 30 8.14 16.62 5.45
N LEU A 31 7.65 15.74 6.32
CA LEU A 31 7.98 14.31 6.30
C LEU A 31 7.57 13.65 4.98
N GLY A 32 6.39 13.95 4.44
CA GLY A 32 5.96 13.47 3.12
C GLY A 32 6.95 13.84 2.01
N CYS A 33 7.42 15.10 1.99
CA CYS A 33 8.44 15.54 1.05
C CYS A 33 9.78 14.80 1.24
N VAL A 34 10.20 14.58 2.49
CA VAL A 34 11.45 13.88 2.81
C VAL A 34 11.39 12.41 2.43
N LEU A 35 10.29 11.72 2.72
CA LEU A 35 10.09 10.32 2.32
C LEU A 35 10.15 10.17 0.80
N PHE A 36 9.48 11.05 0.05
CA PHE A 36 9.58 11.08 -1.40
C PHE A 36 11.02 11.28 -1.87
N PHE A 37 11.73 12.25 -1.30
CA PHE A 37 13.13 12.52 -1.63
C PHE A 37 14.03 11.31 -1.40
N CYS A 38 13.86 10.61 -0.29
CA CYS A 38 14.64 9.41 0.02
C CYS A 38 14.34 8.25 -0.94
N ILE A 39 13.06 7.98 -1.23
CA ILE A 39 12.64 6.87 -2.10
C ILE A 39 13.09 7.11 -3.55
N THR A 40 13.00 8.34 -4.02
CA THR A 40 13.34 8.71 -5.41
C THR A 40 14.81 9.03 -5.62
N GLY A 41 15.64 8.97 -4.57
CA GLY A 41 17.07 9.28 -4.66
C GLY A 41 17.38 10.75 -4.93
N GLY A 42 16.50 11.66 -4.52
CA GLY A 42 16.78 13.10 -4.51
C GLY A 42 15.74 14.01 -5.19
N GLN A 43 14.65 13.45 -5.71
CA GLN A 43 13.59 14.24 -6.34
C GLN A 43 12.67 14.87 -5.29
N HIS A 44 11.83 15.82 -5.69
CA HIS A 44 10.89 16.47 -4.80
C HIS A 44 9.48 16.41 -5.39
N PRO A 45 8.43 16.12 -4.60
CA PRO A 45 7.09 15.90 -5.12
C PRO A 45 6.44 17.17 -5.70
N PHE A 46 7.04 18.33 -5.46
CA PHE A 46 6.62 19.64 -5.98
C PHE A 46 7.63 20.23 -6.99
N GLY A 47 8.47 19.40 -7.62
CA GLY A 47 9.37 19.81 -8.69
C GLY A 47 10.61 20.61 -8.26
N ASP A 48 11.09 21.44 -9.17
CA ASP A 48 12.37 22.16 -9.04
C ASP A 48 12.37 23.22 -7.94
N ARG A 49 13.54 23.42 -7.33
CA ARG A 49 13.72 24.25 -6.12
C ARG A 49 13.11 25.65 -6.22
N LEU A 50 13.13 26.27 -7.40
CA LEU A 50 12.62 27.64 -7.61
C LEU A 50 11.08 27.69 -7.65
N GLU A 51 10.41 26.59 -7.97
CA GLU A 51 8.96 26.53 -8.19
C GLU A 51 8.22 25.85 -7.04
N ARG A 52 8.92 25.15 -6.14
CA ARG A 52 8.32 24.35 -5.06
C ARG A 52 7.27 25.10 -4.23
N ASP A 53 7.57 26.30 -3.73
CA ASP A 53 6.61 27.04 -2.90
C ASP A 53 5.32 27.39 -3.67
N ILE A 54 5.45 27.69 -4.97
CA ILE A 54 4.30 27.96 -5.85
C ILE A 54 3.51 26.67 -6.06
N ASN A 55 4.19 25.55 -6.30
CA ASN A 55 3.56 24.26 -6.53
C ASN A 55 2.88 23.74 -5.26
N ILE A 56 3.50 23.91 -4.09
CA ILE A 56 2.93 23.58 -2.77
C ILE A 56 1.64 24.37 -2.53
N THR A 57 1.68 25.69 -2.71
CA THR A 57 0.50 26.54 -2.50
C THR A 57 -0.62 26.28 -3.50
N LYS A 58 -0.30 25.82 -4.71
CA LYS A 58 -1.28 25.41 -5.74
C LYS A 58 -1.67 23.93 -5.68
N ASN A 59 -1.12 23.16 -4.73
CA ASN A 59 -1.28 21.71 -4.64
C ASN A 59 -0.95 20.96 -5.96
N GLN A 60 0.12 21.40 -6.64
CA GLN A 60 0.64 20.77 -7.86
C GLN A 60 1.68 19.72 -7.49
N VAL A 61 1.19 18.56 -7.07
CA VAL A 61 2.01 17.42 -6.66
C VAL A 61 2.17 16.42 -7.80
N ASP A 62 3.38 15.87 -7.97
CA ASP A 62 3.67 14.76 -8.86
C ASP A 62 4.24 13.58 -8.07
N LEU A 63 3.50 12.47 -8.08
CA LEU A 63 3.86 11.22 -7.42
C LEU A 63 4.17 10.08 -8.40
N PHE A 64 4.33 10.37 -9.69
CA PHE A 64 4.54 9.35 -10.73
C PHE A 64 5.69 8.39 -10.40
N LEU A 65 6.77 8.89 -9.79
CA LEU A 65 7.93 8.08 -9.38
C LEU A 65 7.63 7.03 -8.28
N LEU A 66 6.43 7.05 -7.69
CA LEU A 66 5.98 6.09 -6.68
C LEU A 66 5.02 5.03 -7.23
N GLU A 67 4.68 5.06 -8.53
CA GLU A 67 3.67 4.16 -9.12
C GLU A 67 3.98 2.67 -8.88
N CYS A 68 5.27 2.31 -8.79
CA CYS A 68 5.73 0.95 -8.52
C CYS A 68 5.76 0.56 -7.03
N ILE A 69 5.48 1.48 -6.11
CA ILE A 69 5.42 1.25 -4.66
C ILE A 69 4.08 1.80 -4.13
N PRO A 70 2.96 1.09 -4.33
CA PRO A 70 1.64 1.59 -3.99
C PRO A 70 1.46 2.01 -2.52
N GLU A 71 2.14 1.34 -1.59
CA GLU A 71 2.15 1.71 -0.17
C GLU A 71 2.84 3.07 0.07
N ALA A 72 3.87 3.41 -0.72
CA ALA A 72 4.52 4.71 -0.63
C ALA A 72 3.66 5.82 -1.24
N GLU A 73 3.06 5.55 -2.40
CA GLU A 73 2.10 6.43 -3.07
C GLU A 73 0.95 6.80 -2.12
N ASP A 74 0.35 5.79 -1.47
CA ASP A 74 -0.76 6.00 -0.52
C ASP A 74 -0.36 6.87 0.68
N LEU A 75 0.75 6.55 1.34
CA LEU A 75 1.17 7.30 2.53
C LEU A 75 1.56 8.74 2.19
N ILE A 76 2.37 8.91 1.14
CA ILE A 76 2.90 10.23 0.77
C ILE A 76 1.78 11.12 0.27
N SER A 77 0.83 10.61 -0.52
CA SER A 77 -0.35 11.40 -0.94
C SER A 77 -1.18 11.91 0.25
N ARG A 78 -1.34 11.10 1.31
CA ARG A 78 -2.03 11.51 2.55
C ARG A 78 -1.23 12.52 3.38
N LEU A 79 0.09 12.35 3.47
CA LEU A 79 0.97 13.32 4.17
C LEU A 79 1.02 14.67 3.46
N LEU A 80 0.95 14.68 2.14
CA LEU A 80 0.99 15.89 1.31
C LEU A 80 -0.38 16.54 1.10
N ASN A 81 -1.42 16.11 1.83
CA ASN A 81 -2.74 16.69 1.71
C ASN A 81 -2.71 18.21 2.04
N PRO A 82 -3.32 19.07 1.20
CA PRO A 82 -3.35 20.51 1.45
C PRO A 82 -4.12 20.87 2.73
N ASP A 83 -5.11 20.07 3.12
CA ASP A 83 -5.81 20.22 4.39
C ASP A 83 -5.01 19.53 5.53
N PRO A 84 -4.48 20.29 6.51
CA PRO A 84 -3.74 19.72 7.62
C PRO A 84 -4.55 18.77 8.51
N GLN A 85 -5.90 18.84 8.51
CA GLN A 85 -6.76 17.94 9.29
C GLN A 85 -6.88 16.55 8.66
N LEU A 86 -6.61 16.41 7.36
CA LEU A 86 -6.67 15.14 6.65
C LEU A 86 -5.32 14.40 6.63
N ARG A 87 -4.25 15.04 7.11
CA ARG A 87 -2.93 14.41 7.23
C ARG A 87 -2.92 13.43 8.41
N PRO A 88 -2.37 12.21 8.25
CA PRO A 88 -2.25 11.27 9.35
C PRO A 88 -1.30 11.81 10.42
N CYS A 89 -1.56 11.52 11.69
CA CYS A 89 -0.62 11.81 12.76
C CYS A 89 0.59 10.87 12.72
N ALA A 90 1.68 11.24 13.40
CA ALA A 90 2.92 10.46 13.38
C ALA A 90 2.72 8.98 13.83
N LEU A 91 1.79 8.72 14.76
CA LEU A 91 1.48 7.36 15.19
C LEU A 91 0.83 6.55 14.06
N GLU A 92 -0.09 7.14 13.30
CA GLU A 92 -0.72 6.49 12.15
C GLU A 92 0.29 6.23 11.03
N VAL A 93 1.23 7.16 10.81
CA VAL A 93 2.34 6.97 9.86
C VAL A 93 3.18 5.76 10.22
N LEU A 94 3.57 5.60 11.49
CA LEU A 94 4.40 4.49 11.95
C LEU A 94 3.72 3.12 11.77
N HIS A 95 2.39 3.06 11.81
CA HIS A 95 1.63 1.83 11.62
C HIS A 95 1.27 1.54 10.15
N HIS A 96 1.68 2.41 9.22
CA HIS A 96 1.35 2.26 7.81
C HIS A 96 2.05 1.04 7.16
N PRO A 97 1.38 0.30 6.24
CA PRO A 97 1.95 -0.86 5.53
C PRO A 97 3.29 -0.63 4.80
N LEU A 98 3.63 0.62 4.49
CA LEU A 98 4.94 0.98 3.93
C LEU A 98 6.10 0.52 4.84
N PHE A 99 5.89 0.51 6.16
CA PHE A 99 6.92 0.16 7.15
C PHE A 99 6.82 -1.27 7.67
N TRP A 100 5.92 -2.09 7.13
CA TRP A 100 5.71 -3.46 7.59
C TRP A 100 6.79 -4.40 7.04
N SER A 101 7.25 -5.33 7.88
CA SER A 101 8.07 -6.47 7.44
C SER A 101 7.23 -7.46 6.62
N SER A 102 7.89 -8.33 5.82
CA SER A 102 7.20 -9.42 5.11
C SER A 102 6.40 -10.32 6.07
N GLU A 103 6.88 -10.55 7.29
CA GLU A 103 6.13 -11.28 8.32
C GLU A 103 4.81 -10.58 8.67
N MET A 104 4.84 -9.27 8.91
CA MET A 104 3.65 -8.49 9.26
C MET A 104 2.67 -8.39 8.09
N ARG A 105 3.17 -8.20 6.87
CA ARG A 105 2.38 -8.22 5.63
C ARG A 105 1.64 -9.54 5.46
N LEU A 106 2.36 -10.67 5.57
CA LEU A 106 1.77 -12.00 5.45
C LEU A 106 0.80 -12.31 6.60
N SER A 107 1.11 -11.91 7.83
CA SER A 107 0.18 -12.05 8.95
C SER A 107 -1.12 -11.30 8.68
N PHE A 108 -1.05 -10.04 8.24
CA PHE A 108 -2.23 -9.25 7.90
C PHE A 108 -3.08 -9.92 6.81
N LEU A 109 -2.47 -10.38 5.70
CA LEU A 109 -3.21 -11.05 4.62
C LEU A 109 -3.85 -12.37 5.09
N ARG A 110 -3.14 -13.14 5.92
CA ARG A 110 -3.66 -14.37 6.53
C ARG A 110 -4.85 -14.08 7.44
N ASP A 111 -4.70 -13.14 8.36
CA ASP A 111 -5.70 -12.78 9.37
C ASP A 111 -6.95 -12.19 8.69
N THR A 112 -6.77 -11.37 7.65
CA THR A 112 -7.87 -10.88 6.80
C THR A 112 -8.56 -12.04 6.08
N SER A 113 -7.81 -12.98 5.49
CA SER A 113 -8.42 -14.16 4.87
C SER A 113 -9.28 -14.94 5.87
N ASP A 114 -8.80 -15.17 7.09
CA ASP A 114 -9.53 -15.89 8.13
C ASP A 114 -10.79 -15.14 8.59
N ARG A 115 -10.70 -13.82 8.75
CA ARG A 115 -11.85 -12.96 9.07
C ARG A 115 -12.91 -13.03 7.97
N VAL A 116 -12.49 -13.01 6.71
CA VAL A 116 -13.34 -13.02 5.52
C VAL A 116 -14.03 -14.37 5.31
N GLU A 117 -13.41 -15.50 5.67
CA GLU A 117 -14.10 -16.81 5.64
C GLU A 117 -15.34 -16.86 6.54
N LEU A 118 -15.34 -16.12 7.66
CA LEU A 118 -16.47 -16.11 8.61
C LEU A 118 -17.74 -15.50 8.00
N GLU A 119 -17.58 -14.65 6.99
CA GLU A 119 -18.65 -13.96 6.28
C GLU A 119 -19.38 -14.87 5.26
N ASP A 120 -18.86 -16.06 4.96
CA ASP A 120 -19.44 -16.99 3.96
C ASP A 120 -20.86 -17.45 4.28
N ARG A 121 -21.24 -17.34 5.56
CA ARG A 121 -22.56 -17.75 6.05
C ARG A 121 -23.57 -16.61 5.95
N GLU A 122 -23.12 -15.39 5.65
CA GLU A 122 -23.97 -14.21 5.54
C GLU A 122 -24.36 -13.95 4.09
N THR A 123 -25.66 -13.81 3.85
CA THR A 123 -26.19 -13.58 2.49
C THR A 123 -25.89 -12.18 1.95
N ASP A 124 -25.46 -11.24 2.79
CA ASP A 124 -25.28 -9.84 2.40
C ASP A 124 -24.12 -9.12 3.12
N SER A 125 -22.98 -9.80 3.28
CA SER A 125 -21.82 -9.24 3.98
C SER A 125 -21.31 -7.95 3.31
N ASN A 126 -21.38 -6.84 4.04
CA ASN A 126 -20.81 -5.56 3.61
C ASN A 126 -19.29 -5.63 3.49
N LEU A 127 -18.62 -6.42 4.35
CA LEU A 127 -17.17 -6.62 4.29
C LEU A 127 -16.77 -7.34 3.00
N LEU A 128 -17.48 -8.41 2.63
CA LEU A 128 -17.21 -9.11 1.36
C LEU A 128 -17.44 -8.21 0.15
N LYS A 129 -18.53 -7.43 0.15
CA LYS A 129 -18.79 -6.48 -0.94
C LYS A 129 -17.69 -5.42 -1.05
N ALA A 130 -17.25 -4.85 0.08
CA ALA A 130 -16.17 -3.87 0.09
C ALA A 130 -14.86 -4.48 -0.42
N LEU A 131 -14.50 -5.68 0.05
CA LEU A 131 -13.32 -6.39 -0.41
C LEU A 131 -13.36 -6.70 -1.91
N GLU A 132 -14.46 -7.23 -2.43
CA GLU A 132 -14.56 -7.56 -3.85
C GLU A 132 -14.73 -6.32 -4.74
N SER A 133 -15.15 -5.19 -4.18
CA SER A 133 -15.18 -3.91 -4.92
C SER A 133 -13.77 -3.40 -5.26
N SER A 134 -12.73 -3.83 -4.53
CA SER A 134 -11.33 -3.50 -4.82
C SER A 134 -10.67 -4.44 -5.84
N ALA A 135 -11.38 -5.48 -6.33
CA ALA A 135 -10.80 -6.52 -7.18
C ALA A 135 -10.15 -5.99 -8.46
N SER A 136 -10.79 -5.03 -9.12
CA SER A 136 -10.27 -4.44 -10.37
C SER A 136 -8.92 -3.74 -10.16
N VAL A 137 -8.75 -3.03 -9.05
CA VAL A 137 -7.52 -2.27 -8.73
C VAL A 137 -6.44 -3.17 -8.14
N SER A 138 -6.82 -4.06 -7.21
CA SER A 138 -5.88 -4.95 -6.51
C SER A 138 -5.32 -6.05 -7.42
N LEU A 139 -6.16 -6.64 -8.27
CA LEU A 139 -5.78 -7.76 -9.14
C LEU A 139 -5.36 -7.29 -10.52
N GLY A 140 -5.98 -6.24 -11.08
CA GLY A 140 -5.72 -5.69 -12.42
C GLY A 140 -6.19 -6.57 -13.59
N ALA A 141 -6.21 -7.89 -13.42
CA ALA A 141 -6.72 -8.90 -14.33
C ALA A 141 -7.09 -10.15 -13.52
N LYS A 142 -7.51 -11.24 -14.17
CA LYS A 142 -7.69 -12.51 -13.46
C LYS A 142 -6.35 -12.99 -12.93
N TRP A 143 -6.33 -13.42 -11.67
CA TRP A 143 -5.06 -13.70 -10.99
C TRP A 143 -4.39 -14.99 -11.45
N ASP A 144 -5.08 -15.90 -12.14
CA ASP A 144 -4.48 -17.08 -12.78
C ASP A 144 -3.61 -16.72 -13.98
N GLU A 145 -3.85 -15.58 -14.62
CA GLU A 145 -3.00 -15.07 -15.72
C GLU A 145 -1.63 -14.58 -15.22
N LYS A 146 -1.50 -14.33 -13.91
CA LYS A 146 -0.29 -13.78 -13.27
C LYS A 146 0.50 -14.80 -12.46
N ILE A 147 -0.02 -16.01 -12.31
CA ILE A 147 0.55 -17.09 -11.50
C ILE A 147 0.91 -18.25 -12.43
N GLU A 148 2.03 -18.92 -12.14
CA GLU A 148 2.53 -19.99 -13.00
C GLU A 148 1.53 -21.16 -13.11
N PRO A 149 1.35 -21.76 -14.30
CA PRO A 149 0.41 -22.86 -14.51
C PRO A 149 0.62 -24.06 -13.57
N ILE A 150 1.87 -24.34 -13.18
CA ILE A 150 2.19 -25.41 -12.23
C ILE A 150 1.59 -25.14 -10.85
N PHE A 151 1.62 -23.88 -10.40
CA PHE A 151 1.02 -23.46 -9.15
C PHE A 151 -0.51 -23.53 -9.22
N ILE A 152 -1.11 -23.03 -10.30
CA ILE A 152 -2.57 -23.12 -10.52
C ILE A 152 -3.05 -24.58 -10.54
N THR A 153 -2.32 -25.46 -11.24
CA THR A 153 -2.62 -26.89 -11.28
C THR A 153 -2.51 -27.53 -9.91
N ASN A 154 -1.51 -27.14 -9.10
CA ASN A 154 -1.36 -27.64 -7.73
C ASN A 154 -2.56 -27.28 -6.84
N ILE A 155 -2.96 -26.00 -6.83
CA ILE A 155 -4.04 -25.54 -5.95
C ILE A 155 -5.42 -26.05 -6.39
N GLY A 156 -5.62 -26.23 -7.70
CA GLY A 156 -6.88 -26.70 -8.30
C GLY A 156 -7.25 -28.16 -7.97
N ARG A 157 -6.30 -28.97 -7.47
CA ARG A 157 -6.55 -30.37 -7.06
C ARG A 157 -7.46 -30.48 -5.84
N TYR A 158 -7.46 -29.47 -4.97
CA TYR A 158 -8.13 -29.51 -3.68
C TYR A 158 -9.41 -28.69 -3.65
N ARG A 159 -9.45 -27.57 -4.39
CA ARG A 159 -10.57 -26.62 -4.37
C ARG A 159 -10.65 -25.87 -5.69
N ARG A 160 -11.87 -25.50 -6.10
CA ARG A 160 -12.11 -24.56 -7.20
C ARG A 160 -12.04 -23.14 -6.67
N TYR A 161 -11.37 -22.26 -7.41
CA TYR A 161 -11.23 -20.85 -7.09
C TYR A 161 -11.81 -19.98 -8.20
N LYS A 162 -12.30 -18.80 -7.83
CA LYS A 162 -12.69 -17.72 -8.72
C LYS A 162 -11.50 -16.80 -8.95
N PHE A 163 -11.02 -16.75 -10.18
CA PHE A 163 -9.80 -16.02 -10.55
C PHE A 163 -9.98 -14.49 -10.61
N ASP A 164 -11.20 -14.01 -10.47
CA ASP A 164 -11.57 -12.60 -10.38
C ASP A 164 -11.91 -12.16 -8.94
N SER A 165 -11.71 -13.02 -7.93
CA SER A 165 -12.03 -12.74 -6.53
C SER A 165 -10.78 -12.49 -5.68
N VAL A 166 -10.79 -11.36 -4.96
CA VAL A 166 -9.74 -11.00 -3.99
C VAL A 166 -9.74 -11.98 -2.83
N ARG A 167 -10.92 -12.33 -2.31
CA ARG A 167 -11.07 -13.32 -1.24
C ARG A 167 -10.44 -14.66 -1.61
N ASP A 168 -10.67 -15.15 -2.83
CA ASP A 168 -10.12 -16.44 -3.25
C ASP A 168 -8.60 -16.39 -3.42
N LEU A 169 -8.03 -15.25 -3.85
CA LEU A 169 -6.57 -15.07 -3.82
C LEU A 169 -6.03 -15.04 -2.39
N LEU A 170 -6.64 -14.30 -1.46
CA LEU A 170 -6.25 -14.27 -0.04
C LEU A 170 -6.30 -15.66 0.59
N ARG A 171 -7.33 -16.44 0.25
CA ARG A 171 -7.47 -17.84 0.68
C ARG A 171 -6.32 -18.70 0.16
N VAL A 172 -5.88 -18.50 -1.08
CA VAL A 172 -4.71 -19.21 -1.64
C VAL A 172 -3.45 -18.83 -0.87
N VAL A 173 -3.19 -17.53 -0.67
CA VAL A 173 -2.04 -17.03 0.10
C VAL A 173 -2.02 -17.68 1.48
N ARG A 174 -3.12 -17.60 2.22
CA ARG A 174 -3.28 -18.19 3.55
C ARG A 174 -3.03 -19.71 3.56
N ASN A 175 -3.70 -20.45 2.68
CA ASN A 175 -3.57 -21.91 2.65
C ASN A 175 -2.13 -22.35 2.34
N LYS A 176 -1.46 -21.65 1.42
CA LYS A 176 -0.10 -21.99 0.99
C LYS A 176 0.95 -21.52 1.98
N LEU A 177 0.69 -20.46 2.73
CA LEU A 177 1.49 -20.06 3.88
C LEU A 177 1.40 -21.08 5.02
N ASN A 178 0.19 -21.48 5.41
CA ASN A 178 -0.02 -22.41 6.53
C ASN A 178 0.54 -23.82 6.26
N HIS A 179 0.46 -24.27 5.01
CA HIS A 179 0.93 -25.60 4.58
C HIS A 179 2.20 -25.52 3.73
N TYR A 180 3.02 -24.48 3.92
CA TYR A 180 4.22 -24.25 3.09
C TYR A 180 5.14 -25.48 3.03
N ARG A 181 5.37 -26.15 4.17
CA ARG A 181 6.23 -27.34 4.27
C ARG A 181 5.67 -28.58 3.56
N GLU A 182 4.37 -28.59 3.24
CA GLU A 182 3.70 -29.68 2.54
C GLU A 182 3.68 -29.46 1.01
N LEU A 183 4.20 -28.31 0.54
CA LEU A 183 4.28 -28.00 -0.88
C LEU A 183 5.35 -28.87 -1.55
N PRO A 184 5.14 -29.28 -2.82
CA PRO A 184 6.21 -29.86 -3.63
C PRO A 184 7.43 -28.93 -3.70
N GLU A 185 8.64 -29.49 -3.75
CA GLU A 185 9.90 -28.72 -3.80
C GLU A 185 9.90 -27.70 -4.94
N GLU A 186 9.44 -28.09 -6.14
CA GLU A 186 9.30 -27.22 -7.30
C GLU A 186 8.45 -25.97 -7.02
N ILE A 187 7.41 -26.09 -6.18
CA ILE A 187 6.55 -24.96 -5.79
C ILE A 187 7.22 -24.13 -4.69
N GLN A 188 7.92 -24.75 -3.74
CA GLN A 188 8.68 -24.03 -2.70
C GLN A 188 9.78 -23.17 -3.32
N GLU A 189 10.50 -23.70 -4.31
CA GLU A 189 11.51 -22.96 -5.08
C GLU A 189 10.87 -21.81 -5.87
N LEU A 190 9.70 -22.03 -6.46
CA LEU A 190 8.98 -21.02 -7.22
C LEU A 190 8.55 -19.83 -6.36
N VAL A 191 7.94 -20.09 -5.20
CA VAL A 191 7.44 -19.02 -4.31
C VAL A 191 8.51 -18.47 -3.37
N GLY A 192 9.65 -19.16 -3.22
CA GLY A 192 10.74 -18.74 -2.35
C GLY A 192 10.50 -19.03 -0.85
N PRO A 193 11.51 -18.79 0.00
CA PRO A 193 11.43 -19.04 1.43
C PRO A 193 10.45 -18.10 2.15
N VAL A 194 9.91 -18.55 3.28
CA VAL A 194 9.03 -17.73 4.14
C VAL A 194 9.88 -17.00 5.19
N PRO A 195 9.62 -15.71 5.48
CA PRO A 195 8.55 -14.88 4.91
C PRO A 195 8.91 -14.14 3.62
N GLU A 196 10.16 -13.72 3.40
CA GLU A 196 10.52 -12.70 2.39
C GLU A 196 10.28 -13.16 0.94
N GLY A 197 10.67 -14.38 0.61
CA GLY A 197 10.48 -14.93 -0.75
C GLY A 197 8.99 -15.08 -1.07
N PHE A 198 8.24 -15.68 -0.15
CA PHE A 198 6.81 -15.92 -0.31
C PHE A 198 6.01 -14.60 -0.43
N ASP A 199 6.28 -13.62 0.45
CA ASP A 199 5.70 -12.27 0.33
C ASP A 199 6.09 -11.62 -1.00
N GLY A 200 7.38 -11.64 -1.35
CA GLY A 200 7.88 -11.08 -2.60
C GLY A 200 7.24 -11.69 -3.85
N TYR A 201 6.96 -13.00 -3.86
CA TYR A 201 6.30 -13.69 -4.95
C TYR A 201 4.91 -13.11 -5.25
N PHE A 202 4.09 -12.91 -4.20
CA PHE A 202 2.75 -12.32 -4.36
C PHE A 202 2.79 -10.81 -4.56
N ALA A 203 3.63 -10.08 -3.82
CA ALA A 203 3.76 -8.63 -3.92
C ALA A 203 4.19 -8.19 -5.33
N THR A 204 5.08 -8.94 -5.98
CA THR A 204 5.52 -8.62 -7.36
C THR A 204 4.39 -8.80 -8.39
N ARG A 205 3.52 -9.81 -8.20
CA ARG A 205 2.41 -10.13 -9.12
C ARG A 205 1.18 -9.25 -8.88
N PHE A 206 0.96 -8.88 -7.63
CA PHE A 206 -0.20 -8.11 -7.17
C PHE A 206 0.27 -6.92 -6.31
N PRO A 207 0.97 -5.94 -6.90
CA PRO A 207 1.60 -4.85 -6.15
C PRO A 207 0.60 -3.99 -5.37
N ARG A 208 -0.65 -3.90 -5.84
CA ARG A 208 -1.72 -3.15 -5.15
C ARG A 208 -2.52 -4.00 -4.15
N LEU A 209 -2.30 -5.31 -4.05
CA LEU A 209 -3.14 -6.18 -3.22
C LEU A 209 -3.12 -5.77 -1.74
N LEU A 210 -1.94 -5.59 -1.15
CA LEU A 210 -1.86 -5.29 0.29
C LEU A 210 -2.56 -3.96 0.62
N ILE A 211 -2.22 -2.91 -0.12
CA ILE A 211 -2.73 -1.57 0.21
C ILE A 211 -4.23 -1.45 -0.05
N GLU A 212 -4.76 -2.11 -1.07
CA GLU A 212 -6.19 -2.10 -1.35
C GLU A 212 -6.98 -2.96 -0.35
N VAL A 213 -6.41 -4.07 0.14
CA VAL A 213 -7.01 -4.84 1.24
C VAL A 213 -6.93 -4.09 2.57
N TYR A 214 -5.86 -3.33 2.82
CA TYR A 214 -5.70 -2.51 4.02
C TYR A 214 -6.73 -1.39 4.16
N LYS A 215 -7.23 -0.86 3.04
CA LYS A 215 -8.22 0.23 3.01
C LYS A 215 -9.66 -0.23 3.31
N VAL A 216 -9.93 -1.54 3.25
CA VAL A 216 -11.23 -2.16 3.49
C VAL A 216 -11.44 -2.39 4.98
#